data_AF-A0A1W1X9P4-F1
#
_entry.id   AF-A0A1W1X9P4-F1
#
_cell.length_a   1.000
_cell.length_b   1.000
_cell.length_c   1.000
_cell.angle_alpha   90.00
_cell.angle_beta   90.00
_cell.angle_gamma   90.00
#
_symmetry.space_group_name_H-M   'P 1'
#
loop_
_entity.id
_entity.type
_entity.pdbx_description
1 polymer ?
#
loop_
_entity_poly.entity_id
_entity_poly.type
_entity_poly.pdbx_seq_one_letter_code
_entity_poly.pdbx_strand_id
1 'polypeptide(L)'
;MQAAPDWQATLLAVQQDLPGWRLSMNPHGMALWLHVWQEAGAAYQLELTPGHGVGVTPVRPAEYAMDCSGHDHAFATLAEALAFIRADQPGQR
;
A
#
# COMPACT_ATOMS: atom_id res chain seq x y z
N MET A 1 23.58 0.85 -12.96
CA MET A 1 23.01 0.90 -11.60
C MET A 1 21.71 1.68 -11.69
N GLN A 2 20.56 1.07 -11.42
CA GLN A 2 19.35 1.85 -11.14
C GLN A 2 19.56 2.55 -9.80
N ALA A 3 19.22 3.84 -9.72
CA ALA A 3 19.24 4.57 -8.45
C ALA A 3 18.30 3.88 -7.46
N ALA A 4 18.68 3.83 -6.19
CA ALA A 4 17.74 3.43 -5.15
C ALA A 4 16.52 4.37 -5.22
N PRO A 5 15.28 3.83 -5.17
CA PRO A 5 14.08 4.65 -5.25
C PRO A 5 14.05 5.66 -4.10
N ASP A 6 13.53 6.85 -4.38
CA ASP A 6 13.26 7.84 -3.34
C ASP A 6 12.01 7.42 -2.55
N TRP A 7 12.25 6.59 -1.52
CA TRP A 7 11.22 6.13 -0.63
C TRP A 7 10.58 7.27 0.17
N GLN A 8 11.30 8.37 0.39
CA GLN A 8 10.75 9.52 1.09
C GLN A 8 9.74 10.28 0.23
N ALA A 9 10.02 10.46 -1.07
CA ALA A 9 9.05 11.00 -2.02
C ALA A 9 7.81 10.09 -2.15
N THR A 10 8.01 8.77 -2.14
CA THR A 10 6.93 7.78 -2.19
C THR A 10 6.01 7.89 -0.98
N LEU A 11 6.57 7.98 0.23
CA LEU A 11 5.82 8.17 1.46
C LEU A 11 5.02 9.48 1.46
N LEU A 12 5.64 10.57 1.00
CA LEU A 12 4.97 11.86 0.93
C LEU A 12 3.78 11.82 -0.03
N ALA A 13 3.92 11.16 -1.18
CA ALA A 13 2.82 10.98 -2.13
C ALA A 13 1.66 10.19 -1.51
N VAL A 14 1.93 9.08 -0.81
CA VAL A 14 0.87 8.30 -0.13
C VAL A 14 0.19 9.13 0.95
N GLN A 15 0.94 9.87 1.76
CA GLN A 15 0.38 10.67 2.86
C GLN A 15 -0.49 11.83 2.35
N GLN A 16 -0.14 12.43 1.20
CA GLN A 16 -0.92 13.49 0.57
C GLN A 16 -2.24 12.96 -0.02
N ASP A 17 -2.22 11.75 -0.58
CA ASP A 17 -3.36 11.16 -1.29
C ASP A 17 -4.34 10.42 -0.36
N LEU A 18 -3.85 9.99 0.81
CA LEU A 18 -4.63 9.37 1.88
C LEU A 18 -4.48 10.16 3.20
N PRO A 19 -4.98 11.40 3.28
CA PRO A 19 -4.86 12.20 4.50
C PRO A 19 -5.61 11.55 5.66
N GLY A 20 -4.99 11.52 6.84
CA GLY A 20 -5.56 10.91 8.04
C GLY A 20 -5.38 9.39 8.15
N TRP A 21 -4.83 8.74 7.12
CA TRP A 21 -4.39 7.35 7.20
C TRP A 21 -3.02 7.28 7.86
N ARG A 22 -2.86 6.27 8.72
CA ARG A 22 -1.58 6.00 9.37
C ARG A 22 -0.76 5.09 8.46
N LEU A 23 0.53 5.37 8.38
CA LEU A 23 1.49 4.67 7.53
C LEU A 23 2.56 4.00 8.39
N SER A 24 2.92 2.76 8.06
CA SER A 24 4.15 2.12 8.53
C SER A 24 4.92 1.56 7.35
N MET A 25 6.24 1.57 7.47
CA MET A 25 7.15 1.24 6.39
C MET A 25 8.08 0.12 6.82
N ASN A 26 8.24 -0.88 5.95
CA ASN A 26 9.22 -1.94 6.14
C ASN A 26 9.98 -2.22 4.84
N PRO A 27 11.21 -1.73 4.67
CA PRO A 27 12.01 -2.06 3.49
C PRO A 27 12.51 -3.52 3.59
N HIS A 28 12.22 -4.33 2.57
CA HIS A 28 12.67 -5.72 2.47
C HIS A 28 13.34 -5.96 1.13
N GLY A 29 14.67 -6.04 1.13
CA GLY A 29 15.45 -6.17 -0.09
C GLY A 29 15.25 -4.97 -1.02
N MET A 30 14.68 -5.20 -2.20
CA MET A 30 14.36 -4.16 -3.18
C MET A 30 12.92 -3.65 -3.11
N ALA A 31 12.07 -4.26 -2.28
CA ALA A 31 10.67 -3.91 -2.14
C ALA A 31 10.46 -3.01 -0.92
N LEU A 32 9.53 -2.06 -1.06
CA LEU A 32 9.02 -1.25 0.03
C LEU A 32 7.63 -1.74 0.41
N TRP A 33 7.47 -2.22 1.64
CA TRP A 33 6.17 -2.57 2.19
C TRP A 33 5.59 -1.39 2.95
N LEU A 34 4.39 -0.96 2.56
CA LEU A 34 3.63 0.08 3.25
C LEU A 34 2.35 -0.51 3.83
N HIS A 35 2.16 -0.37 5.13
CA HIS A 35 0.86 -0.62 5.74
C HIS A 35 0.13 0.71 5.90
N VAL A 36 -1.05 0.82 5.32
CA VAL A 36 -1.95 1.97 5.43
C VAL A 36 -3.17 1.53 6.23
N TRP A 37 -3.55 2.26 7.27
CA TRP A 37 -4.76 1.92 8.02
C TRP A 37 -5.49 3.16 8.54
N GLN A 38 -6.81 3.00 8.66
CA GLN A 38 -7.73 3.98 9.23
C GLN A 38 -8.35 3.42 10.52
N GLU A 39 -8.69 4.30 11.46
CA GLU A 39 -9.35 3.91 12.72
C GLU A 39 -10.70 3.19 12.50
N ALA A 40 -11.33 3.41 11.35
CA ALA A 40 -12.56 2.72 10.93
C ALA A 40 -12.35 1.22 10.60
N GLY A 41 -11.12 0.71 10.68
CA GLY A 41 -10.80 -0.71 10.54
C GLY A 41 -10.42 -1.18 9.13
N ALA A 42 -10.43 -0.27 8.14
CA ALA A 42 -9.84 -0.54 6.82
C ALA A 42 -8.31 -0.47 6.92
N ALA A 43 -7.64 -1.50 6.42
CA ALA A 43 -6.18 -1.55 6.35
C ALA A 43 -5.75 -2.21 5.04
N TYR A 44 -4.66 -1.74 4.44
CA TYR A 44 -4.06 -2.35 3.25
C TYR A 44 -2.55 -2.44 3.44
N GLN A 45 -1.97 -3.43 2.79
CA GLN A 45 -0.54 -3.60 2.62
C GLN A 45 -0.20 -3.39 1.16
N LEU A 46 0.71 -2.47 0.88
CA LEU A 46 1.23 -2.20 -0.46
C LEU A 46 2.66 -2.74 -0.55
N GLU A 47 2.97 -3.46 -1.62
CA GLU A 47 4.34 -3.79 -2.00
C GLU A 47 4.74 -2.93 -3.21
N LEU A 48 5.77 -2.10 -3.05
CA LEU A 48 6.32 -1.30 -4.13
C LEU A 48 7.67 -1.88 -4.55
N THR A 49 7.72 -2.44 -5.75
CA THR A 49 8.95 -3.03 -6.29
C THR A 49 9.36 -2.26 -7.55
N PRO A 50 10.56 -1.63 -7.56
CA PRO A 50 11.01 -0.81 -8.68
C PRO A 50 10.98 -1.57 -10.00
N GLY A 51 10.33 -0.99 -11.00
CA GLY A 51 10.18 -1.60 -12.33
C GLY A 51 9.19 -2.77 -12.42
N HIS A 52 8.51 -3.14 -11.33
CA HIS A 52 7.60 -4.29 -11.28
C HIS A 52 6.14 -3.94 -10.93
N GLY A 53 5.87 -2.69 -10.56
CA GLY A 53 4.51 -2.21 -10.24
C GLY A 53 4.24 -2.18 -8.73
N VAL A 54 2.97 -2.23 -8.38
CA VAL A 54 2.49 -2.14 -6.99
C VAL A 54 1.50 -3.27 -6.70
N GLY A 55 1.83 -4.10 -5.71
CA GLY A 55 0.90 -5.08 -5.14
C GLY A 55 0.09 -4.44 -4.02
N VAL A 56 -1.21 -4.77 -3.91
CA VAL A 56 -2.09 -4.33 -2.82
C VAL A 56 -2.81 -5.54 -2.24
N THR A 57 -2.77 -5.65 -0.91
CA THR A 57 -3.48 -6.68 -0.14
C THR A 57 -4.32 -5.99 0.94
N PRO A 58 -5.66 -6.00 0.84
CA PRO A 58 -6.54 -5.59 1.93
C PRO A 58 -6.32 -6.47 3.17
N VAL A 59 -6.06 -5.85 4.32
CA VAL A 59 -5.88 -6.53 5.60
C VAL A 59 -7.24 -6.70 6.27
N ARG A 60 -7.73 -7.93 6.35
CA ARG A 60 -9.02 -8.24 6.98
C ARG A 60 -8.83 -8.40 8.50
N PRO A 61 -9.67 -7.78 9.35
CA PRO A 61 -9.54 -7.86 10.81
C PRO A 61 -9.61 -9.28 11.39
N ALA A 62 -10.20 -10.24 10.67
CA ALA A 62 -10.29 -11.64 11.08
C ALA A 62 -9.04 -12.48 10.70
N GLU A 63 -8.17 -11.97 9.83
CA GLU A 63 -7.02 -12.65 9.25
C GLU A 63 -5.70 -11.94 9.61
N TYR A 64 -5.52 -11.56 10.87
CA TYR A 64 -4.16 -11.31 11.41
C TYR A 64 -3.27 -12.58 11.39
N ALA A 65 -3.76 -13.68 10.81
CA ALA A 65 -2.93 -14.77 10.30
C ALA A 65 -2.45 -14.38 8.89
N MET A 66 -1.24 -13.84 8.81
CA MET A 66 -0.49 -13.57 7.59
C MET A 66 -0.54 -14.76 6.62
N ASP A 67 -1.43 -14.71 5.64
CA ASP A 67 -1.21 -15.39 4.36
C ASP A 67 -0.53 -14.38 3.44
N CYS A 68 0.79 -14.54 3.26
CA CYS A 68 1.60 -13.72 2.38
C CYS A 68 1.79 -14.34 0.99
N SER A 69 0.94 -15.30 0.58
CA SER A 69 1.14 -16.09 -0.65
C SER A 69 0.70 -15.41 -1.95
N GLY A 70 0.13 -14.20 -1.91
CA GLY A 70 -0.18 -13.42 -3.10
C GLY A 70 -0.78 -12.05 -2.80
N HIS A 71 -0.59 -11.10 -3.71
CA HIS A 71 -1.36 -9.85 -3.67
C HIS A 71 -2.75 -10.09 -4.23
N ASP A 72 -3.77 -9.56 -3.55
CA ASP A 72 -5.15 -9.62 -4.05
C ASP A 72 -5.33 -8.75 -5.31
N HIS A 73 -4.54 -7.68 -5.41
CA HIS A 73 -4.57 -6.74 -6.54
C HIS A 73 -3.15 -6.33 -6.96
N ALA A 74 -2.94 -6.15 -8.26
CA ALA A 74 -1.68 -5.65 -8.83
C ALA A 74 -1.95 -4.48 -9.78
N PHE A 75 -1.13 -3.44 -9.67
CA PHE A 75 -1.24 -2.19 -10.42
C PHE A 75 0.09 -1.84 -11.09
N ALA A 76 0.03 -1.14 -12.22
CA ALA A 76 1.24 -0.70 -12.91
C ALA A 76 1.91 0.47 -12.19
N THR A 77 1.13 1.28 -11.46
CA THR A 77 1.62 2.47 -10.77
C THR A 77 1.05 2.61 -9.36
N LEU A 78 1.78 3.35 -8.51
CA LEU A 78 1.30 3.73 -7.18
C LEU A 78 0.00 4.56 -7.25
N ALA A 79 -0.14 5.44 -8.25
CA ALA A 79 -1.33 6.26 -8.40
C ALA A 79 -2.60 5.41 -8.62
N GLU A 80 -2.51 4.35 -9.42
CA GLU A 80 -3.60 3.39 -9.63
C GLU A 80 -3.96 2.63 -8.35
N ALA A 81 -2.94 2.16 -7.62
CA ALA A 81 -3.13 1.47 -6.34
C ALA A 81 -3.82 2.37 -5.30
N LEU A 82 -3.42 3.64 -5.20
CA LEU A 82 -4.05 4.60 -4.28
C LEU A 82 -5.48 4.94 -4.70
N ALA A 83 -5.75 5.06 -6.01
CA ALA A 83 -7.11 5.26 -6.52
C ALA A 83 -8.05 4.10 -6.16
N PHE A 84 -7.56 2.87 -6.23
CA PHE A 84 -8.29 1.68 -5.77
C PHE A 84 -8.63 1.78 -4.27
N ILE A 85 -7.64 2.08 -3.42
CA ILE A 85 -7.83 2.20 -1.97
C ILE A 85 -8.87 3.27 -1.61
N ARG A 86 -8.88 4.41 -2.33
CA ARG A 86 -9.88 5.47 -2.12
C ARG A 86 -11.30 5.01 -2.47
N ALA A 87 -11.46 4.27 -3.56
CA ALA A 87 -12.76 3.81 -4.03
C ALA A 87 -13.35 2.71 -3.13
N ASP A 88 -12.51 1.98 -2.39
CA ASP A 88 -12.90 0.87 -1.53
C ASP A 88 -13.27 1.30 -0.09
N GLN A 89 -13.41 2.61 0.18
CA GLN A 89 -13.71 3.11 1.52
C GLN A 89 -15.14 2.76 1.99
N PRO A 90 -15.30 2.23 3.23
CA PRO A 90 -16.62 1.96 3.80
C PRO A 90 -17.36 3.28 4.04
N GLY A 91 -18.41 3.53 3.25
CA GLY A 91 -19.25 4.74 3.32
C GLY A 91 -19.44 5.49 1.99
N GLN A 92 -18.77 5.08 0.90
CA GLN A 92 -18.99 5.62 -0.45
C GLN A 92 -19.82 4.70 -1.36
N ARG A 93 -20.47 3.66 -0.82
CA ARG A 93 -21.41 2.78 -1.55
C ARG A 93 -22.86 3.11 -1.24
#